data_AF-A0A2X2ISZ3-F1
#
_entry.id   AF-A0A2X2ISZ3-F1
#
_cell.length_a   1.000
_cell.length_b   1.000
_cell.length_c   1.000
_cell.angle_alpha   90.00
_cell.angle_beta   90.00
_cell.angle_gamma   90.00
#
_symmetry.space_group_name_H-M   'P 1'
#
loop_
_entity.id
_entity.type
_entity.pdbx_description
1 polymer ?
#
loop_
_entity_poly.entity_id
_entity_poly.type
_entity_poly.pdbx_seq_one_letter_code
_entity_poly.pdbx_strand_id
1 'polypeptide(L)' 'MAENKKTGLGKEIPPDLFHVKIYFSYYGQDDHYASEFYDHYQSLTWKNPKGQPISNWKTLAWQWILSK' A
#
# COMPACT_ATOMS: atom_id res chain seq x y z
N MET A 1 -19.46 18.78 -0.80
CA MET A 1 -18.00 18.59 -0.91
C MET A 1 -17.71 17.21 -0.35
N ALA A 2 -17.39 16.22 -1.19
CA ALA A 2 -17.14 14.87 -0.70
C ALA A 2 -15.74 14.85 -0.06
N GLU A 3 -15.67 14.81 1.27
CA GLU A 3 -14.43 14.47 1.96
C GLU A 3 -14.01 13.08 1.48
N ASN A 4 -12.94 13.02 0.67
CA ASN A 4 -12.32 11.77 0.27
C ASN A 4 -11.66 11.16 1.51
N LYS A 5 -12.48 10.54 2.37
CA LYS A 5 -12.02 9.82 3.55
C LYS A 5 -11.11 8.71 3.05
N LYS A 6 -9.80 8.92 3.16
CA LYS A 6 -8.85 7.82 3.08
C LYS A 6 -9.15 6.94 4.29
N THR A 7 -9.88 5.86 4.07
CA THR A 7 -10.38 4.97 5.12
C THR A 7 -9.38 3.90 5.53
N GLY A 8 -8.24 3.79 4.82
CA GLY A 8 -7.29 2.71 5.00
C GLY A 8 -7.88 1.34 4.64
N LEU A 9 -8.91 1.26 3.79
CA LEU A 9 -9.60 0.01 3.46
C LEU A 9 -8.93 -0.80 2.34
N GLY A 10 -7.81 -0.31 1.78
CA GLY A 10 -7.08 -0.98 0.71
C GLY A 10 -7.39 -0.46 -0.70
N LYS A 11 -8.52 0.21 -0.88
CA LYS A 11 -9.00 0.67 -2.21
C LYS A 11 -8.51 2.07 -2.61
N GLU A 12 -7.91 2.79 -1.68
CA GLU A 12 -7.35 4.11 -1.95
C GLU A 12 -6.00 3.96 -2.65
N ILE A 13 -5.90 4.44 -3.89
CA ILE A 13 -4.73 4.31 -4.74
C ILE A 13 -4.39 5.69 -5.32
N PRO A 14 -3.24 6.30 -4.98
CA PRO A 14 -2.24 5.79 -4.04
C PRO A 14 -2.77 5.77 -2.59
N PRO A 15 -2.33 4.82 -1.74
CA PRO A 15 -2.67 4.82 -0.34
C PRO A 15 -1.98 5.97 0.41
N ASP A 16 -2.47 6.23 1.61
CA ASP A 16 -1.72 7.03 2.58
C ASP A 16 -0.57 6.22 3.17
N LEU A 17 0.64 6.78 3.21
CA LEU A 17 1.79 6.12 3.82
C LEU A 17 1.53 5.78 5.30
N PHE A 18 0.76 6.63 6.00
CA PHE A 18 0.36 6.36 7.38
C PHE A 18 -0.43 5.06 7.51
N HIS A 19 -1.40 4.82 6.61
CA HIS A 19 -2.17 3.56 6.61
C HIS A 19 -1.32 2.35 6.25
N VAL A 20 -0.35 2.51 5.35
CA VAL A 20 0.60 1.46 4.97
C VAL A 20 1.45 1.07 6.17
N LYS A 21 2.03 2.04 6.88
CA LYS A 21 2.82 1.79 8.11
C LYS A 21 2.01 1.09 9.19
N ILE A 22 0.78 1.53 9.45
CA ILE A 22 -0.13 0.85 10.41
C ILE A 22 -0.36 -0.60 10.00
N TYR A 23 -0.61 -0.86 8.71
CA TYR A 23 -0.85 -2.22 8.22
C TYR A 23 0.37 -3.13 8.44
N PHE A 24 1.57 -2.65 8.11
CA PHE A 24 2.81 -3.41 8.31
C PHE A 24 3.12 -3.62 9.80
N SER A 25 2.95 -2.59 10.63
CA SER A 25 3.12 -2.66 12.08
C SER A 25 2.17 -3.67 12.74
N TYR A 26 0.92 -3.77 12.26
CA TYR A 26 -0.04 -4.79 12.73
C TYR A 26 0.48 -6.23 12.51
N TYR A 27 1.25 -6.47 11.44
CA TYR A 27 1.90 -7.75 11.16
C TYR A 27 3.35 -7.83 11.70
N GLY A 28 3.71 -6.96 12.64
CA GLY A 28 5.01 -6.97 13.30
C GLY A 28 6.19 -6.59 12.39
N GLN A 29 5.93 -5.94 11.25
CA GLN A 29 6.98 -5.39 10.40
C GLN A 29 7.30 -3.95 10.80
N ASP A 30 8.53 -3.53 10.53
CA ASP A 30 9.00 -2.19 10.84
C ASP A 30 8.58 -1.14 9.78
N ASP A 31 8.66 0.13 10.19
CA ASP A 31 8.32 1.29 9.38
C ASP A 31 9.19 1.45 8.13
N HIS A 32 10.46 1.00 8.18
CA HIS A 32 11.36 1.07 7.04
C HIS A 32 10.90 0.10 5.96
N TYR A 33 10.59 -1.15 6.31
CA TYR A 33 10.06 -2.15 5.38
C TYR A 33 8.71 -1.73 4.76
N ALA A 34 7.86 -1.07 5.53
CA ALA A 34 6.61 -0.47 5.02
C ALA A 34 6.87 0.65 4.01
N SER A 35 7.92 1.45 4.23
CA SER A 35 8.31 2.56 3.36
C SER A 35 8.92 2.03 2.05
N GLU A 36 9.74 0.98 2.10
CA GLU A 36 10.28 0.30 0.91
C GLU A 36 9.16 -0.22 0.00
N PHE A 37 8.14 -0.86 0.59
CA PHE A 37 6.94 -1.26 -0.14
C PHE A 37 6.25 -0.06 -0.80
N TYR A 38 6.05 1.02 -0.05
CA TYR A 38 5.38 2.21 -0.57
C TYR A 38 6.13 2.83 -1.74
N ASP A 39 7.45 3.03 -1.59
CA ASP A 39 8.31 3.66 -2.59
C ASP A 39 8.41 2.80 -3.86
N HIS A 40 8.48 1.47 -3.71
CA HIS A 40 8.45 0.53 -4.83
C HIS A 40 7.19 0.74 -5.69
N TYR A 41 6.00 0.67 -5.09
CA TYR A 41 4.75 0.82 -5.83
C TYR A 41 4.45 2.26 -6.26
N GLN A 42 4.99 3.25 -5.55
CA GLN A 42 4.94 4.66 -5.96
C GLN A 42 5.72 4.88 -7.26
N SER A 43 6.93 4.29 -7.39
CA SER A 43 7.71 4.36 -8.62
C SER A 43 7.01 3.71 -9.82
N LEU A 44 6.16 2.71 -9.56
CA LEU A 44 5.31 2.03 -10.55
C LEU A 44 3.98 2.75 -10.79
N THR A 45 3.78 3.95 -10.23
CA THR A 45 2.54 4.73 -10.31
C THR A 45 1.29 3.95 -9.85
N TRP A 46 1.48 3.01 -8.93
CA TRP A 46 0.44 2.10 -8.44
C TRP A 46 -0.33 1.38 -9.55
N LYS A 47 0.38 0.99 -10.60
CA LYS A 47 -0.15 0.17 -11.70
C LYS A 47 0.48 -1.22 -11.70
N ASN A 48 -0.26 -2.19 -12.18
CA ASN A 48 0.26 -3.51 -12.47
C ASN A 48 1.14 -3.49 -13.74
N PRO A 49 1.87 -4.58 -14.06
CA PRO A 49 2.70 -4.66 -15.27
C PRO A 49 1.94 -4.50 -16.59
N LYS A 50 0.61 -4.67 -16.58
CA LYS A 50 -0.27 -4.44 -17.74
C LYS A 50 -0.73 -2.97 -17.85
N GLY A 51 -0.23 -2.09 -16.99
CA GLY A 51 -0.58 -0.66 -16.95
C GLY A 51 -1.92 -0.33 -16.31
N GLN A 52 -2.61 -1.32 -15.72
CA GLN A 52 -3.89 -1.09 -15.05
C GLN A 52 -3.67 -0.66 -13.59
N PRO A 53 -4.49 0.27 -13.06
CA PRO A 53 -4.43 0.63 -11.65
C PRO A 53 -4.61 -0.60 -10.76
N ILE A 54 -3.81 -0.68 -9.71
CA ILE A 54 -4.01 -1.67 -8.65
C ILE A 54 -5.37 -1.40 -8.01
N SER A 55 -6.13 -2.45 -7.69
CA SER A 55 -7.44 -2.32 -7.06
C SER A 55 -7.39 -2.38 -5.52
N ASN A 56 -6.37 -3.04 -4.98
CA ASN A 56 -6.19 -3.18 -3.54
C ASN A 56 -4.71 -3.24 -3.16
N TRP A 57 -4.20 -2.20 -2.51
CA TRP A 57 -2.81 -2.18 -2.06
C TRP A 57 -2.54 -3.14 -0.89
N LYS A 58 -3.54 -3.49 -0.07
CA LYS A 58 -3.36 -4.44 1.04
C LYS A 58 -3.05 -5.85 0.55
N THR A 59 -3.61 -6.25 -0.59
CA THR A 59 -3.28 -7.54 -1.22
C THR A 59 -1.81 -7.60 -1.59
N LEU A 60 -1.28 -6.50 -2.14
CA LEU A 60 0.15 -6.40 -2.48
C LEU A 60 1.02 -6.29 -1.24
N ALA A 61 0.59 -5.55 -0.22
CA ALA A 61 1.29 -5.46 1.05
C ALA A 61 1.39 -6.83 1.73
N TRP A 62 0.32 -7.61 1.73
CA TRP A 62 0.32 -8.98 2.23
C TRP A 62 1.30 -9.87 1.46
N GLN A 63 1.28 -9.81 0.12
CA GLN A 63 2.23 -10.53 -0.71
C GLN A 63 3.69 -10.12 -0.45
N TRP A 64 3.93 -8.82 -0.25
CA TRP A 64 5.25 -8.28 0.10
C TRP A 64 5.74 -8.86 1.43
N ILE A 65 4.91 -8.80 2.47
CA ILE A 65 5.21 -9.35 3.80
C ILE A 65 5.50 -10.85 3.74
N LEU A 66 4.74 -11.62 2.96
CA LEU A 66 4.93 -13.06 2.80
C LEU A 66 6.12 -13.44 1.90
N SER A 67 6.58 -12.54 1.03
CA SER A 67 7.71 -12.78 0.13
C SER A 67 9.06 -12.54 0.81
N LYS A 68 9.06 -12.27 2.12
CA LYS A 68 10.26 -12.27 2.97
C LYS A 68 10.79 -13.68 3.16
#